data_AF-A0A0A0NRN9-F1
#
_entry.id   AF-A0A0A0NRN9-F1
#
_cell.length_a   1.000
_cell.length_b   1.000
_cell.length_c   1.000
_cell.angle_alpha   90.00
_cell.angle_beta   90.00
_cell.angle_gamma   90.00
#
_symmetry.space_group_name_H-M   'P 1'
#
loop_
_entity.id
_entity.type
_entity.pdbx_description
1 polymer ?
#
loop_
_entity_poly.entity_id
_entity_poly.type
_entity_poly.pdbx_seq_one_letter_code
_entity_poly.pdbx_strand_id
1 'polypeptide(L)'
;MTNNNDTVTVLTPSVTLATTLTASPTVITLNPVTGQFVIPLLSATLKETVSGNPVPGQTVTFTANAVTGPLPLGSAVTNASGVAALTNVVVPPNTLTAATYTAAFAGAPGFGPSSSTASLTFTG
;
A
#
# COMPACT_ATOMS: atom_id res chain seq x y z
N MET A 1 51.78 -1.94 -24.86
CA MET A 1 51.05 -1.26 -23.78
C MET A 1 49.58 -1.40 -24.11
N THR A 2 48.87 -2.26 -23.40
CA THR A 2 47.44 -2.53 -23.61
C THR A 2 46.67 -1.57 -22.70
N ASN A 3 45.94 -0.62 -23.29
CA ASN A 3 45.19 0.35 -22.50
C ASN A 3 43.73 -0.11 -22.46
N ASN A 4 43.31 -0.44 -21.24
CA ASN A 4 42.07 -1.10 -20.90
C ASN A 4 40.83 -0.33 -21.36
N ASN A 5 39.84 -1.13 -21.75
CA ASN A 5 38.47 -0.77 -22.02
C ASN A 5 37.79 -0.37 -20.69
N ASP A 6 37.92 0.91 -20.29
CA ASP A 6 37.14 1.47 -19.18
C ASP A 6 35.73 1.77 -19.69
N THR A 7 34.88 0.76 -19.60
CA THR A 7 33.43 0.93 -19.73
C THR A 7 32.99 1.83 -18.59
N VAL A 8 32.87 3.13 -18.86
CA VAL A 8 32.26 4.10 -17.95
C VAL A 8 30.87 3.59 -17.64
N THR A 9 30.70 2.98 -16.47
CA THR A 9 29.38 2.71 -15.91
C THR A 9 28.84 4.08 -15.55
N VAL A 10 28.11 4.69 -16.49
CA VAL A 10 27.30 5.86 -16.21
C VAL A 10 26.26 5.39 -15.21
N LEU A 11 26.57 5.55 -13.92
CA LEU A 11 25.58 5.57 -12.86
C LEU A 11 24.73 6.82 -13.14
N THR A 12 23.81 6.75 -14.10
CA THR A 12 22.72 7.72 -14.14
C THR A 12 22.10 7.64 -12.75
N PRO A 13 22.10 8.73 -11.95
CA PRO A 13 21.33 8.70 -10.73
C PRO A 13 19.92 8.36 -11.17
N SER A 14 19.42 7.21 -10.72
CA SER A 14 18.00 6.91 -10.85
C SER A 14 17.35 7.97 -9.98
N VAL A 15 16.89 9.07 -10.58
CA VAL A 15 16.17 10.11 -9.85
C VAL A 15 14.84 9.49 -9.48
N THR A 16 14.81 8.80 -8.33
CA THR A 16 13.59 8.32 -7.72
C THR A 16 12.92 9.51 -7.06
N LEU A 17 11.76 9.88 -7.58
CA LEU A 17 10.89 10.87 -6.97
C LEU A 17 10.37 10.30 -5.65
N ALA A 18 10.47 11.06 -4.57
CA ALA A 18 9.90 10.66 -3.30
C ALA A 18 8.37 10.54 -3.43
N THR A 19 7.78 9.53 -2.80
CA THR A 19 6.32 9.39 -2.78
C THR A 19 5.78 9.39 -1.36
N THR A 20 4.60 9.98 -1.22
CA THR A 20 3.84 10.03 0.01
C THR A 20 2.59 9.19 -0.18
N LEU A 21 2.46 8.12 0.60
CA LEU A 21 1.25 7.33 0.69
C LEU A 21 0.42 7.80 1.89
N THR A 22 -0.89 7.89 1.73
CA THR A 22 -1.82 8.27 2.80
C THR A 22 -2.99 7.29 2.82
N ALA A 23 -3.01 6.42 3.84
CA ALA A 23 -4.12 5.49 4.06
C ALA A 23 -5.29 6.19 4.77
N SER A 24 -6.53 5.85 4.38
CA SER A 24 -7.73 6.40 5.01
C SER A 24 -8.26 5.47 6.11
N PRO A 25 -8.64 5.98 7.29
CA PRO A 25 -9.37 5.19 8.27
C PRO A 25 -10.61 4.54 7.65
N THR A 26 -10.93 3.33 8.08
CA THR A 26 -12.14 2.61 7.64
C THR A 26 -12.74 1.80 8.76
N VAL A 27 -13.94 1.28 8.53
CA VAL A 27 -14.64 0.39 9.46
C VAL A 27 -14.48 -1.05 9.01
N ILE A 28 -14.52 -1.95 9.97
CA ILE A 28 -14.63 -3.38 9.75
C ILE A 28 -15.91 -3.86 10.42
N THR A 29 -16.67 -4.68 9.72
CA THR A 29 -17.98 -5.13 10.18
C THR A 29 -18.00 -6.65 10.28
N LEU A 30 -18.50 -7.19 11.39
CA LEU A 30 -18.73 -8.61 11.50
C LEU A 30 -19.98 -8.97 10.70
N ASN A 31 -19.86 -9.89 9.74
CA ASN A 31 -21.01 -10.46 9.07
C ASN A 31 -21.64 -11.53 9.98
N PRO A 32 -22.86 -11.33 10.52
CA PRO A 32 -23.46 -12.26 11.46
C PRO A 32 -23.92 -13.58 10.82
N VAL A 33 -24.05 -13.62 9.49
CA VAL A 33 -24.47 -14.82 8.74
C VAL A 33 -23.29 -15.75 8.50
N THR A 34 -22.15 -15.20 8.12
CA THR A 34 -20.95 -15.99 7.80
C THR A 34 -19.96 -16.08 8.95
N GLY A 35 -20.12 -15.25 9.98
CA GLY A 35 -19.17 -15.10 11.09
C GLY A 35 -17.85 -14.45 10.68
N GLN A 36 -17.72 -13.91 9.46
CA GLN A 36 -16.46 -13.34 8.96
C GLN A 36 -16.43 -11.82 9.10
N PHE A 37 -15.23 -11.26 9.30
CA PHE A 37 -15.05 -9.83 9.25
C PHE A 37 -14.99 -9.37 7.80
N VAL A 38 -15.72 -8.31 7.47
CA VAL A 38 -15.77 -7.72 6.13
C VAL A 38 -15.36 -6.26 6.22
N ILE A 39 -14.38 -5.88 5.40
CA ILE A 39 -13.97 -4.49 5.23
C ILE A 39 -14.59 -4.01 3.90
N PRO A 40 -15.57 -3.10 3.94
CA PRO A 40 -16.29 -2.67 2.74
C PRO A 40 -15.38 -1.89 1.78
N LEU A 41 -14.49 -1.06 2.32
CA LEU A 41 -13.57 -0.23 1.53
C LEU A 41 -12.28 0.03 2.31
N LEU A 42 -11.15 -0.32 1.70
CA LEU A 42 -9.81 0.15 2.05
C LEU A 42 -9.36 1.11 0.97
N SER A 43 -8.82 2.26 1.35
CA SER A 43 -8.33 3.23 0.37
C SER A 43 -7.04 3.87 0.84
N ALA A 44 -6.10 4.01 -0.09
CA ALA A 44 -4.87 4.77 0.12
C ALA A 44 -4.61 5.67 -1.08
N THR A 45 -4.12 6.88 -0.82
CA THR A 45 -3.77 7.86 -1.85
C THR A 45 -2.25 7.97 -1.96
N LEU A 46 -1.71 7.77 -3.15
CA LEU A 46 -0.30 7.90 -3.47
C LEU A 46 -0.06 9.19 -4.27
N LYS A 47 0.82 10.03 -3.76
CA LYS A 47 1.25 11.27 -4.40
C LYS A 47 2.76 11.37 -4.43
N GLU A 48 3.29 12.07 -5.42
CA GLU A 48 4.69 12.46 -5.43
C GLU A 48 4.89 13.58 -4.38
N THR A 49 5.93 13.46 -3.56
CA THR A 49 6.11 14.26 -2.35
C THR A 49 6.43 15.72 -2.66
N VAL A 50 7.19 16.00 -3.72
CA VAL A 50 7.67 17.35 -4.04
C VAL A 50 6.64 18.18 -4.79
N SER A 51 6.05 17.61 -5.84
CA SER A 51 5.08 18.26 -6.72
C SER A 51 3.63 18.06 -6.26
N GLY A 52 3.36 17.10 -5.38
CA GLY A 52 2.01 16.75 -4.95
C GLY A 52 1.17 16.06 -6.03
N ASN A 53 1.77 15.72 -7.18
CA ASN A 53 1.06 15.08 -8.28
C ASN A 53 0.62 13.66 -7.90
N PRO A 54 -0.60 13.24 -8.29
CA PRO A 54 -1.03 11.86 -8.10
C PRO A 54 -0.16 10.90 -8.90
N VAL A 55 0.15 9.73 -8.34
CA VAL A 55 0.90 8.68 -9.03
C VAL A 55 -0.04 7.54 -9.40
N PRO A 56 -0.61 7.54 -10.63
CA PRO A 56 -1.50 6.48 -11.11
C PRO A 56 -0.73 5.22 -11.55
N GLY A 57 -1.42 4.08 -11.61
CA GLY A 57 -0.87 2.82 -12.14
C GLY A 57 0.01 2.03 -11.17
N GLN A 58 0.07 2.44 -9.90
CA GLN A 58 0.98 1.88 -8.90
C GLN A 58 0.27 0.87 -8.00
N THR A 59 0.91 -0.25 -7.73
CA THR A 59 0.35 -1.27 -6.84
C THR A 59 0.62 -0.91 -5.37
N VAL A 60 -0.44 -0.78 -4.60
CA VAL A 60 -0.40 -0.60 -3.15
C VAL A 60 -0.89 -1.88 -2.49
N THR A 61 -0.08 -2.42 -1.59
CA THR A 61 -0.40 -3.61 -0.80
C THR A 61 -0.97 -3.18 0.54
N PHE A 62 -2.08 -3.81 0.95
CA PHE A 62 -2.73 -3.58 2.23
C PHE A 62 -2.48 -4.78 3.13
N THR A 63 -1.95 -4.53 4.33
CA THR A 63 -1.57 -5.56 5.28
C THR A 63 -2.07 -5.16 6.66
N ALA A 64 -2.80 -6.05 7.35
CA ALA A 64 -3.16 -5.87 8.75
C ALA A 64 -2.19 -6.64 9.65
N ASN A 65 -2.16 -6.30 10.94
CA ASN A 65 -1.49 -7.15 11.92
C ASN A 65 -2.46 -8.24 12.40
N ALA A 66 -1.99 -9.49 12.40
CA ALA A 66 -2.72 -10.66 12.85
C ALA A 66 -1.92 -11.44 13.91
N VAL A 67 -2.60 -12.38 14.58
CA VAL A 67 -2.01 -13.22 15.65
C VAL A 67 -0.77 -13.97 15.14
N THR A 68 -0.83 -14.44 13.90
CA THR A 68 0.20 -15.26 13.27
C THR A 68 1.23 -14.45 12.48
N GLY A 69 1.17 -13.11 12.53
CA GLY A 69 2.03 -12.20 11.77
C GLY A 69 1.26 -11.24 10.86
N PRO A 70 1.91 -10.60 9.88
CA PRO A 70 1.23 -9.69 8.95
C PRO A 70 0.24 -10.46 8.07
N LEU A 71 -1.03 -10.04 8.09
CA LEU A 71 -2.10 -10.60 7.26
C LEU A 71 -2.28 -9.75 6.01
N PRO A 72 -1.97 -10.26 4.80
CA PRO A 72 -2.26 -9.54 3.57
C PRO A 72 -3.78 -9.44 3.38
N LEU A 73 -4.29 -8.21 3.38
CA LEU A 73 -5.70 -7.90 3.08
C LEU A 73 -5.93 -7.92 1.56
N GLY A 74 -4.89 -7.61 0.79
CA GLY A 74 -4.90 -7.62 -0.66
C GLY A 74 -4.04 -6.51 -1.25
N SER A 75 -4.22 -6.22 -2.52
CA SER A 75 -3.55 -5.12 -3.21
C SER A 75 -4.51 -4.41 -4.16
N ALA A 76 -4.28 -3.13 -4.40
CA ALA A 76 -5.03 -2.35 -5.37
C ALA A 76 -4.10 -1.42 -6.16
N VAL A 77 -4.49 -1.11 -7.39
CA VAL A 77 -3.75 -0.20 -8.26
C VAL A 77 -4.29 1.22 -8.08
N THR A 78 -3.41 2.21 -8.03
CA THR A 78 -3.79 3.61 -7.95
C THR A 78 -4.43 4.08 -9.25
N ASN A 79 -5.59 4.75 -9.16
CA ASN A 79 -6.27 5.34 -10.31
C ASN A 79 -5.63 6.68 -10.76
N ALA A 80 -6.22 7.36 -11.75
CA ALA A 80 -5.76 8.66 -12.26
C ALA A 80 -5.58 9.75 -11.17
N SER A 81 -6.29 9.63 -10.04
CA SER A 81 -6.18 10.53 -8.89
C SER A 81 -5.18 10.05 -7.83
N GLY A 82 -4.43 8.97 -8.11
CA GLY A 82 -3.48 8.36 -7.19
C GLY A 82 -4.13 7.50 -6.11
N VAL A 83 -5.43 7.21 -6.22
CA VAL A 83 -6.18 6.48 -5.18
C VAL A 83 -6.21 4.99 -5.51
N ALA A 84 -5.63 4.17 -4.63
CA ALA A 84 -5.77 2.72 -4.62
C ALA A 84 -6.93 2.36 -3.69
N ALA A 85 -7.96 1.71 -4.22
CA ALA A 85 -9.14 1.30 -3.46
C ALA A 85 -9.36 -0.22 -3.59
N LEU A 86 -9.54 -0.89 -2.46
CA LEU A 86 -9.82 -2.31 -2.36
C LEU A 86 -11.13 -2.49 -1.61
N THR A 87 -12.10 -3.16 -2.22
CA THR A 87 -13.45 -3.34 -1.68
C THR A 87 -13.74 -4.79 -1.34
N ASN A 88 -14.68 -5.01 -0.43
CA ASN A 88 -15.18 -6.34 -0.03
C ASN A 88 -14.07 -7.30 0.41
N VAL A 89 -13.14 -6.81 1.23
CA VAL A 89 -12.11 -7.68 1.79
C VAL A 89 -12.73 -8.51 2.89
N VAL A 90 -12.71 -9.83 2.72
CA VAL A 90 -13.18 -10.77 3.72
C VAL A 90 -11.98 -11.35 4.45
N VAL A 91 -11.99 -11.23 5.76
CA VAL A 91 -10.96 -11.77 6.63
C VAL A 91 -11.59 -12.75 7.61
N PRO A 92 -10.95 -13.92 7.85
CA PRO A 92 -11.48 -14.88 8.80
C PRO A 92 -11.61 -14.23 10.18
N PRO A 93 -12.65 -14.55 10.95
CA PRO A 93 -12.73 -14.10 12.33
C PRO A 93 -11.49 -14.60 13.08
N ASN A 94 -11.13 -13.96 14.19
CA ASN A 94 -10.00 -14.36 15.05
C ASN A 94 -8.59 -14.28 14.40
N THR A 95 -8.47 -13.88 13.13
CA THR A 95 -7.16 -13.60 12.52
C THR A 95 -6.73 -12.15 12.79
N LEU A 96 -7.65 -11.20 12.76
CA LEU A 96 -7.31 -9.78 12.90
C LEU A 96 -6.97 -9.41 14.35
N THR A 97 -5.68 -9.19 14.57
CA THR A 97 -5.02 -8.60 15.75
C THR A 97 -5.45 -7.21 16.14
N ALA A 98 -5.37 -6.38 15.11
CA ALA A 98 -5.13 -4.96 15.27
C ALA A 98 -6.27 -4.16 14.67
N ALA A 99 -6.64 -3.12 15.39
CA ALA A 99 -7.49 -2.05 14.90
C ALA A 99 -6.75 -1.10 13.95
N THR A 100 -5.75 -1.60 13.20
CA THR A 100 -4.97 -0.84 12.23
C THR A 100 -4.55 -1.71 11.06
N TYR A 101 -4.34 -1.06 9.91
CA TYR A 101 -3.74 -1.66 8.73
C TYR A 101 -2.66 -0.74 8.16
N THR A 102 -1.71 -1.33 7.46
CA THR A 102 -0.63 -0.65 6.76
C THR A 102 -0.83 -0.82 5.27
N ALA A 103 -0.94 0.30 4.56
CA ALA A 103 -0.78 0.37 3.12
C ALA A 103 0.70 0.58 2.81
N ALA A 104 1.24 -0.17 1.87
CA ALA A 104 2.64 -0.07 1.46
C ALA A 104 2.76 -0.08 -0.06
N PHE A 105 3.54 0.87 -0.57
CA PHE A 105 3.99 0.95 -1.94
C PHE A 105 5.48 0.60 -1.98
N ALA A 106 5.82 -0.47 -2.70
CA ALA A 106 7.18 -1.00 -2.76
C ALA A 106 8.16 -0.14 -3.59
N GLY A 107 7.69 0.93 -4.22
CA GLY A 107 8.46 1.68 -5.20
C GLY A 107 8.24 1.16 -6.62
N ALA A 108 8.60 1.97 -7.60
CA ALA A 108 8.57 1.63 -9.02
C ALA A 108 9.67 2.39 -9.76
N PRO A 109 9.98 2.06 -11.03
CA PRO A 109 10.94 2.83 -11.81
C PRO A 109 10.60 4.33 -11.79
N GLY A 110 11.49 5.14 -11.22
CA GLY A 110 11.28 6.59 -11.08
C GLY A 110 10.53 7.06 -9.83
N PHE A 111 10.01 6.17 -8.99
CA PHE A 111 9.29 6.50 -7.75
C PHE A 111 9.80 5.70 -6.55
N GLY A 112 10.14 6.39 -5.47
CA GLY A 112 10.58 5.77 -4.21
C GLY A 112 9.45 5.06 -3.46
N PRO A 113 9.76 4.06 -2.62
CA PRO A 113 8.79 3.36 -1.79
C PRO A 113 8.18 4.28 -0.73
N SER A 114 6.96 3.96 -0.28
CA SER A 114 6.25 4.71 0.75
C SER A 114 5.25 3.81 1.48
N SER A 115 5.00 4.06 2.76
CA SER A 115 4.05 3.29 3.56
C SER A 115 3.27 4.19 4.50
N SER A 116 2.03 3.81 4.79
CA SER A 116 1.13 4.57 5.65
C SER A 116 0.25 3.62 6.46
N THR A 117 0.03 3.93 7.73
CA THR A 117 -0.83 3.14 8.62
C THR A 117 -2.09 3.93 8.93
N ALA A 118 -3.24 3.26 8.88
CA ALA A 118 -4.54 3.83 9.22
C ALA A 118 -5.30 2.91 10.20
N SER A 119 -6.29 3.48 10.88
CA SER A 119 -7.13 2.76 11.83
C SER A 119 -8.24 1.95 11.15
N LEU A 120 -8.56 0.81 11.77
CA LEU A 120 -9.71 -0.04 11.52
C LEU A 120 -10.63 0.03 12.73
N THR A 121 -11.81 0.60 12.56
CA THR A 121 -12.81 0.66 13.62
C THR A 121 -13.73 -0.55 13.51
N PHE A 122 -13.72 -1.40 14.54
CA PHE A 122 -14.63 -2.53 14.64
C PHE A 122 -16.04 -2.04 14.96
N THR A 123 -16.97 -2.40 14.09
CA THR A 123 -18.40 -2.13 14.23
C THR A 123 -19.12 -3.48 14.24
N GLY A 124 -19.94 -3.71 15.24
CA GLY A 124 -20.66 -4.96 15.49
C GLY A 124 -22.02 -4.68 16.07
#